data_AF-A0A7Y6UCQ0-F1
#
_entry.id   AF-A0A7Y6UCQ0-F1
#
_cell.length_a   1.000
_cell.length_b   1.000
_cell.length_c   1.000
_cell.angle_alpha   90.00
_cell.angle_beta   90.00
_cell.angle_gamma   90.00
#
_symmetry.space_group_name_H-M   'P 1'
#
loop_
_entity.id
_entity.type
_entity.pdbx_description
1 polymer ?
#
loop_
_entity_poly.entity_id
_entity_poly.type
_entity_poly.pdbx_seq_one_letter_code
_entity_poly.pdbx_strand_id
1 'polypeptide(L)'
;MLVAMRACAAILVMSGLLSLASRVSADTVKQPTCSEPAAKPRAAKAIADVDWCNFDYGGGKGSRLTAGRSSLHLYRKLGEPHDTIARTLRGVIYGDLDGDKKREAAIILQHTTRFASRDTPSSSTTVYIYTLVDGAPRLLGSIPAADPVSEVSFAKGVVTVRSGTPTTAARYRRDRAGDFNEIAPAP
;
A
#
# COMPACT_ATOMS: atom_id res chain seq x y z
N MET A 1 -40.78 17.17 -67.86
CA MET A 1 -39.43 17.47 -67.35
C MET A 1 -39.37 16.93 -65.92
N LEU A 2 -38.88 15.70 -65.75
CA LEU A 2 -38.83 14.98 -64.47
C LEU A 2 -37.54 15.33 -63.73
N VAL A 3 -37.64 15.74 -62.46
CA VAL A 3 -36.49 15.91 -61.57
C VAL A 3 -36.50 14.75 -60.56
N ALA A 4 -35.49 13.88 -60.64
CA ALA A 4 -35.31 12.74 -59.76
C ALA A 4 -34.55 13.18 -58.48
N MET A 5 -35.22 13.11 -57.33
CA MET A 5 -34.58 13.25 -56.02
C MET A 5 -33.94 11.92 -55.61
N ARG A 6 -32.60 11.91 -55.52
CA ARG A 6 -31.84 10.81 -54.89
C ARG A 6 -31.74 11.07 -53.40
N ALA A 7 -32.38 10.21 -52.60
CA ALA A 7 -32.19 10.16 -51.16
C ALA A 7 -30.95 9.30 -50.83
N CYS A 8 -29.90 9.94 -50.31
CA CYS A 8 -28.77 9.24 -49.71
C CYS A 8 -29.12 8.91 -48.24
N ALA A 9 -29.38 7.64 -47.95
CA ALA A 9 -29.48 7.13 -46.59
C ALA A 9 -28.06 6.95 -46.02
N ALA A 10 -27.69 7.79 -45.04
CA ALA A 10 -26.46 7.62 -44.27
C ALA A 10 -26.71 6.64 -43.12
N ILE A 11 -26.08 5.46 -43.19
CA ILE A 11 -26.11 4.45 -42.12
C ILE A 11 -25.07 4.85 -41.07
N LEU A 12 -25.53 5.39 -39.94
CA LEU A 12 -24.72 5.67 -38.76
C LEU A 12 -24.49 4.35 -37.99
N VAL A 13 -23.34 3.72 -38.21
CA VAL A 13 -22.90 2.59 -37.37
C VAL A 13 -22.36 3.16 -36.06
N MET A 14 -23.22 3.26 -35.04
CA MET A 14 -22.78 3.47 -33.65
C MET A 14 -22.13 2.18 -33.15
N SER A 15 -20.81 2.07 -33.32
CA SER A 15 -20.01 1.10 -32.60
C SER A 15 -19.98 1.50 -31.11
N GLY A 16 -20.92 0.94 -30.35
CA GLY A 16 -20.92 1.03 -28.89
C GLY A 16 -19.67 0.36 -28.33
N LEU A 17 -18.64 1.16 -28.07
CA LEU A 17 -17.54 0.80 -27.19
C LEU A 17 -18.12 0.60 -25.78
N LEU A 18 -18.63 -0.60 -25.49
CA LEU A 18 -18.79 -1.06 -24.13
C LEU A 18 -17.37 -1.12 -23.53
N SER A 19 -16.95 -0.02 -22.91
CA SER A 19 -15.86 -0.04 -21.93
C SER A 19 -16.30 -0.96 -20.81
N LEU A 20 -15.93 -2.23 -20.91
CA LEU A 20 -15.75 -3.11 -19.78
C LEU A 20 -14.72 -2.41 -18.89
N ALA A 21 -15.19 -1.54 -18.01
CA ALA A 21 -14.42 -1.05 -16.89
C ALA A 21 -14.13 -2.28 -16.04
N SER A 22 -13.01 -2.95 -16.32
CA SER A 22 -12.44 -3.96 -15.45
C SER A 22 -12.36 -3.30 -14.09
N ARG A 23 -13.29 -3.69 -13.20
CA ARG A 23 -13.23 -3.28 -11.80
C ARG A 23 -11.88 -3.79 -11.32
N VAL A 24 -10.97 -2.86 -11.05
CA VAL A 24 -9.72 -3.18 -10.38
C VAL A 24 -10.13 -3.84 -9.08
N SER A 25 -9.84 -5.14 -8.95
CA SER A 25 -10.17 -5.89 -7.75
C SER A 25 -9.43 -5.23 -6.59
N ALA A 26 -10.17 -4.76 -5.60
CA ALA A 26 -9.58 -4.34 -4.35
C ALA A 26 -9.22 -5.61 -3.58
N ASP A 27 -7.95 -5.76 -3.23
CA ASP A 27 -7.52 -6.92 -2.48
C ASP A 27 -7.76 -6.67 -0.99
N THR A 28 -8.46 -7.60 -0.36
CA THR A 28 -8.65 -7.59 1.10
C THR A 28 -7.32 -7.79 1.79
N VAL A 29 -7.02 -6.90 2.72
CA VAL A 29 -5.82 -6.99 3.55
C VAL A 29 -5.94 -8.18 4.48
N LYS A 30 -4.96 -9.09 4.39
CA LYS A 30 -4.81 -10.23 5.28
C LYS A 30 -3.42 -10.20 5.91
N GLN A 31 -3.36 -10.50 7.20
CA GLN A 31 -2.09 -10.63 7.89
C GLN A 31 -1.32 -11.82 7.30
N PRO A 32 -0.06 -11.63 6.86
CA PRO A 32 0.73 -12.72 6.32
C PRO A 32 1.13 -13.69 7.44
N THR A 33 1.26 -14.97 7.09
CA THR A 33 1.92 -15.95 7.94
C THR A 33 3.42 -15.71 7.86
N CYS A 34 4.01 -15.26 8.96
CA CYS A 34 5.44 -14.96 9.02
C CYS A 34 6.22 -16.12 9.65
N SER A 35 7.41 -16.39 9.09
CA SER A 35 8.39 -17.32 9.64
C SER A 35 9.66 -16.59 10.06
N GLU A 36 10.53 -17.29 10.77
CA GLU A 36 11.88 -16.83 11.09
C GLU A 36 12.67 -16.43 9.84
N PRO A 37 13.64 -15.50 9.96
CA PRO A 37 14.48 -15.09 8.85
C PRO A 37 15.25 -16.26 8.24
N ALA A 38 15.33 -16.31 6.91
CA ALA A 38 16.20 -17.26 6.24
C ALA A 38 17.68 -17.00 6.59
N ALA A 39 18.44 -18.06 6.85
CA ALA A 39 19.87 -17.97 7.20
C ALA A 39 20.72 -17.25 6.15
N LYS A 40 20.34 -17.35 4.86
CA LYS A 40 20.97 -16.65 3.74
C LYS A 40 19.89 -16.03 2.87
N PRO A 41 19.65 -14.70 2.97
CA PRO A 41 18.73 -14.01 2.08
C PRO A 41 19.16 -14.19 0.63
N ARG A 42 18.20 -14.49 -0.25
CA ARG A 42 18.41 -14.49 -1.70
C ARG A 42 18.01 -13.12 -2.25
N ALA A 43 18.69 -12.67 -3.30
CA ALA A 43 18.24 -11.49 -4.04
C ALA A 43 16.84 -11.75 -4.61
N ALA A 44 15.93 -10.79 -4.42
CA ALA A 44 14.56 -10.89 -4.91
C ALA A 44 14.54 -10.72 -6.44
N LYS A 45 13.79 -11.55 -7.15
CA LYS A 45 13.61 -11.44 -8.61
C LYS A 45 12.34 -10.66 -8.94
N ALA A 46 11.34 -10.74 -8.08
CA ALA A 46 10.12 -9.96 -8.10
C ALA A 46 9.87 -9.32 -6.73
N ILE A 47 9.07 -8.24 -6.71
CA ILE A 47 8.69 -7.58 -5.45
C ILE A 47 8.00 -8.53 -4.46
N ALA A 48 7.35 -9.58 -4.99
CA ALA A 48 6.68 -10.60 -4.20
C ALA A 48 7.62 -11.62 -3.54
N ASP A 49 8.89 -11.69 -3.98
CA ASP A 49 9.90 -12.57 -3.38
C ASP A 49 10.58 -11.95 -2.15
N VAL A 50 10.29 -10.68 -1.87
CA VAL A 50 10.86 -9.95 -0.74
C VAL A 50 10.28 -10.49 0.57
N ASP A 51 11.14 -10.81 1.51
CA ASP A 51 10.74 -11.26 2.84
C ASP A 51 10.31 -10.07 3.71
N TRP A 52 9.09 -9.57 3.46
CA TRP A 52 8.49 -8.44 4.19
C TRP A 52 8.35 -8.70 5.69
N CYS A 53 8.26 -9.96 6.10
CA CYS A 53 8.18 -10.36 7.50
C CYS A 53 9.52 -10.15 8.24
N ASN A 54 10.65 -10.18 7.52
CA ASN A 54 11.98 -10.01 8.09
C ASN A 54 12.74 -8.81 7.47
N PHE A 55 12.00 -7.92 6.82
CA PHE A 55 12.52 -6.75 6.12
C PHE A 55 12.90 -5.61 7.09
N ASP A 56 13.89 -4.83 6.68
CA ASP A 56 14.28 -3.60 7.37
C ASP A 56 13.68 -2.39 6.67
N TYR A 57 12.69 -1.77 7.33
CA TYR A 57 11.94 -0.63 6.80
C TYR A 57 12.69 0.71 6.95
N GLY A 58 13.96 0.69 7.37
CA GLY A 58 14.74 1.89 7.64
C GLY A 58 14.26 2.63 8.91
N GLY A 59 15.02 3.64 9.35
CA GLY A 59 14.67 4.45 10.53
C GLY A 59 15.44 4.11 11.82
N GLY A 60 16.55 3.38 11.71
CA GLY A 60 17.49 3.16 12.82
C GLY A 60 17.20 1.90 13.63
N LYS A 61 17.53 1.90 14.93
CA LYS A 61 17.42 0.69 15.76
C LYS A 61 15.96 0.21 15.85
N GLY A 62 15.75 -1.10 15.65
CA GLY A 62 14.43 -1.73 15.77
C GLY A 62 13.47 -1.50 14.60
N SER A 63 13.93 -0.98 13.46
CA SER A 63 13.13 -0.90 12.22
C SER A 63 12.95 -2.25 11.53
N ARG A 64 13.92 -3.15 11.71
CA ARG A 64 13.89 -4.50 11.16
C ARG A 64 12.85 -5.35 11.86
N LEU A 65 11.96 -5.94 11.07
CA LEU A 65 11.05 -6.96 11.55
C LEU A 65 11.75 -8.32 11.67
N THR A 66 11.25 -9.15 12.58
CA THR A 66 11.57 -10.57 12.71
C THR A 66 10.25 -11.30 12.91
N ALA A 67 9.95 -12.27 12.04
CA ALA A 67 8.66 -12.94 11.97
C ALA A 67 7.46 -11.96 11.99
N GLY A 68 7.57 -10.85 11.25
CA GLY A 68 6.52 -9.84 11.07
C GLY A 68 6.38 -8.84 12.21
N ARG A 69 7.28 -8.86 13.21
CA ARG A 69 7.20 -7.99 14.39
C ARG A 69 8.55 -7.37 14.74
N SER A 70 8.52 -6.22 15.38
CA SER A 70 9.70 -5.64 16.04
C SER A 70 9.27 -4.91 17.29
N SER A 71 10.19 -4.78 18.24
CA SER A 71 10.00 -3.98 19.46
C SER A 71 11.30 -3.24 19.74
N LEU A 72 11.22 -1.92 19.89
CA LEU A 72 12.30 -1.07 20.34
C LEU A 72 11.97 -0.58 21.75
N HIS A 73 12.84 -0.87 22.69
CA HIS A 73 12.75 -0.36 24.06
C HIS A 73 13.71 0.82 24.23
N LEU A 74 13.14 1.98 24.59
CA LEU A 74 13.88 3.24 24.76
C LEU A 74 14.14 3.47 26.24
N TYR A 75 15.25 2.90 26.72
CA TYR A 75 15.67 3.05 28.11
C TYR A 75 16.17 4.46 28.40
N ARG A 76 15.73 5.02 29.54
CA ARG A 76 16.30 6.24 30.10
C ARG A 76 17.46 5.89 31.03
N LYS A 77 17.25 5.99 32.34
CA LYS A 77 18.20 5.53 33.37
C LYS A 77 17.90 4.06 33.72
N LEU A 78 18.92 3.34 34.18
CA LEU A 78 18.79 1.96 34.61
C LEU A 78 17.72 1.83 35.71
N GLY A 79 16.73 0.97 35.50
CA GLY A 79 15.64 0.72 36.45
C GLY A 79 14.42 1.62 36.32
N GLU A 80 14.47 2.67 35.49
CA GLU A 80 13.32 3.57 35.26
C GLU A 80 12.36 3.03 34.20
N PRO A 81 11.07 3.41 34.25
CA PRO A 81 10.12 3.10 33.19
C PRO A 81 10.59 3.59 31.81
N HIS A 82 10.42 2.74 30.78
CA HIS A 82 10.87 3.01 29.42
C HIS A 82 9.74 2.97 28.40
N ASP A 83 9.91 3.74 27.32
CA ASP A 83 8.96 3.73 26.21
C ASP A 83 9.22 2.50 25.33
N THR A 84 8.16 1.94 24.76
CA THR A 84 8.25 0.80 23.85
C THR A 84 7.56 1.12 22.53
N ILE A 85 8.29 1.01 21.42
CA ILE A 85 7.77 1.17 20.06
C ILE A 85 7.71 -0.22 19.43
N ALA A 86 6.50 -0.75 19.29
CA ALA A 86 6.25 -2.01 18.59
C ALA A 86 5.82 -1.74 17.16
N ARG A 87 6.31 -2.54 16.21
CA ARG A 87 5.81 -2.56 14.82
C ARG A 87 5.30 -3.95 14.48
N THR A 88 4.18 -4.03 13.79
CA THR A 88 3.57 -5.29 13.35
C THR A 88 3.18 -5.20 11.89
N LEU A 89 3.58 -6.18 11.10
CA LEU A 89 3.12 -6.36 9.72
C LEU A 89 1.68 -6.85 9.72
N ARG A 90 0.78 -6.03 9.16
CA ARG A 90 -0.67 -6.30 9.09
C ARG A 90 -1.12 -6.81 7.73
N GLY A 91 -0.33 -6.56 6.69
CA GLY A 91 -0.66 -7.04 5.35
C GLY A 91 0.37 -6.66 4.30
N VAL A 92 0.32 -7.40 3.19
CA VAL A 92 1.08 -7.13 1.98
C VAL A 92 0.14 -7.31 0.80
N ILE A 93 -0.07 -6.25 0.03
CA ILE A 93 -0.87 -6.26 -1.19
C ILE A 93 0.05 -5.94 -2.37
N TYR A 94 -0.16 -6.59 -3.51
CA TYR A 94 0.63 -6.36 -4.71
C TYR A 94 -0.26 -5.84 -5.84
N GLY A 95 0.19 -4.84 -6.58
CA GLY A 95 -0.56 -4.32 -7.72
C GLY A 95 0.31 -3.48 -8.65
N ASP A 96 -0.17 -3.25 -9.86
CA ASP A 96 0.49 -2.42 -10.86
C ASP A 96 0.02 -0.97 -10.68
N LEU A 97 0.88 -0.14 -10.09
CA LEU A 97 0.54 1.24 -9.76
C LEU A 97 0.41 2.09 -11.03
N ASP A 98 1.37 2.02 -11.95
CA ASP A 98 1.48 2.96 -13.08
C ASP A 98 1.04 2.40 -14.43
N GLY A 99 0.74 1.10 -14.51
CA GLY A 99 0.33 0.40 -15.72
C GLY A 99 1.49 -0.14 -16.56
N ASP A 100 2.72 -0.17 -16.02
CA ASP A 100 3.91 -0.66 -16.72
C ASP A 100 4.07 -2.19 -16.69
N LYS A 101 3.09 -2.91 -16.11
CA LYS A 101 3.06 -4.36 -15.88
C LYS A 101 4.09 -4.87 -14.87
N LYS A 102 4.81 -4.00 -14.18
CA LYS A 102 5.55 -4.33 -12.96
C LYS A 102 4.61 -4.11 -11.77
N ARG A 103 4.84 -4.88 -10.72
CA ARG A 103 4.03 -4.77 -9.51
C ARG A 103 4.82 -4.01 -8.45
N GLU A 104 4.12 -3.15 -7.75
CA GLU A 104 4.48 -2.58 -6.46
C GLU A 104 3.94 -3.48 -5.33
N ALA A 105 4.47 -3.25 -4.13
CA ALA A 105 3.91 -3.79 -2.90
C ALA A 105 3.43 -2.65 -1.99
N ALA A 106 2.19 -2.73 -1.53
CA ALA A 106 1.67 -1.98 -0.41
C ALA A 106 1.87 -2.79 0.88
N ILE A 107 2.72 -2.28 1.76
CA ILE A 107 3.02 -2.88 3.06
C ILE A 107 2.26 -2.13 4.15
N ILE A 108 1.37 -2.82 4.85
CA ILE A 108 0.59 -2.24 5.94
C ILE A 108 1.32 -2.54 7.25
N LEU A 109 1.92 -1.52 7.85
CA LEU A 109 2.55 -1.63 9.17
C LEU A 109 1.75 -0.86 10.21
N GLN A 110 1.45 -1.53 11.32
CA GLN A 110 0.94 -0.88 12.51
C GLN A 110 2.09 -0.58 13.47
N HIS A 111 2.10 0.63 14.00
CA HIS A 111 3.00 1.12 15.02
C HIS A 111 2.21 1.31 16.30
N THR A 112 2.69 0.73 17.40
CA THR A 112 2.12 0.96 18.73
C THR A 112 3.22 1.50 19.63
N THR A 113 3.02 2.70 20.15
CA THR A 113 3.93 3.30 21.12
C THR A 113 3.29 3.27 22.50
N ARG A 114 3.93 2.56 23.42
CA ARG A 114 3.62 2.60 24.84
C ARG A 114 4.55 3.62 25.48
N PHE A 115 3.97 4.70 25.98
CA PHE A 115 4.70 5.70 26.76
C PHE A 115 4.61 5.31 28.22
N ALA A 116 5.75 5.25 28.91
CA ALA A 116 5.75 4.92 30.34
C ALA A 116 4.96 5.92 31.20
N SER A 117 4.79 7.15 30.70
CA SER A 117 4.06 8.24 31.38
C SER A 117 2.56 8.27 31.06
N ARG A 118 2.03 7.30 30.30
CA ARG A 118 0.63 7.29 29.86
C ARG A 118 0.01 5.91 30.03
N ASP A 119 -1.23 5.89 30.48
CA ASP A 119 -1.97 4.64 30.64
C ASP A 119 -2.42 4.05 29.31
N THR A 120 -2.60 4.89 28.29
CA THR A 120 -3.09 4.48 26.96
C THR A 120 -1.98 4.51 25.90
N PRO A 121 -1.70 3.39 25.22
CA PRO A 121 -0.79 3.36 24.08
C PRO A 121 -1.32 4.21 22.92
N SER A 122 -0.43 4.85 22.16
CA SER A 122 -0.80 5.43 20.86
C SER A 122 -0.61 4.39 19.76
N SER A 123 -1.54 4.32 18.82
CA SER A 123 -1.44 3.45 17.65
C SER A 123 -1.55 4.28 16.37
N SER A 124 -0.76 3.92 15.36
CA SER A 124 -0.86 4.50 14.02
C SER A 124 -0.59 3.41 12.99
N THR A 125 -1.30 3.44 11.86
CA THR A 125 -1.06 2.52 10.74
C THR A 125 -0.56 3.31 9.54
N THR A 126 0.41 2.73 8.84
CA THR A 126 1.01 3.33 7.65
C THR A 126 1.07 2.30 6.53
N VAL A 127 0.66 2.70 5.34
CA VAL A 127 0.81 1.92 4.10
C VAL A 127 2.06 2.42 3.38
N TYR A 128 3.10 1.61 3.33
CA TYR A 128 4.32 1.92 2.58
C TYR A 128 4.23 1.32 1.18
N ILE A 129 4.54 2.10 0.15
CA ILE A 129 4.53 1.62 -1.24
C ILE A 129 5.97 1.37 -1.67
N TYR A 130 6.29 0.14 -2.04
CA TYR A 130 7.61 -0.27 -2.52
C TYR A 130 7.56 -0.74 -3.97
N THR A 131 8.61 -0.46 -4.72
CA THR A 131 8.90 -1.08 -6.01
C THR A 131 10.20 -1.89 -5.93
N LEU A 132 10.53 -2.64 -6.97
CA LEU A 132 11.80 -3.39 -7.07
C LEU A 132 12.70 -2.73 -8.10
N VAL A 133 13.92 -2.34 -7.69
CA VAL A 133 14.95 -1.78 -8.57
C VAL A 133 16.22 -2.60 -8.39
N ASP A 134 16.75 -3.16 -9.48
CA ASP A 134 17.98 -3.95 -9.49
C ASP A 134 18.01 -5.07 -8.42
N GLY A 135 16.86 -5.72 -8.20
CA GLY A 135 16.71 -6.81 -7.22
C GLY A 135 16.59 -6.35 -5.76
N ALA A 136 16.56 -5.04 -5.51
CA ALA A 136 16.40 -4.45 -4.19
C ALA A 136 15.06 -3.70 -4.05
N PRO A 137 14.35 -3.84 -2.93
CA PRO A 137 13.15 -3.05 -2.66
C PRO A 137 13.51 -1.57 -2.48
N ARG A 138 12.76 -0.69 -3.16
CA ARG A 138 12.88 0.76 -3.04
C ARG A 138 11.56 1.37 -2.63
N LEU A 139 11.58 2.17 -1.57
CA LEU A 139 10.42 2.92 -1.10
C LEU A 139 10.05 3.99 -2.14
N LEU A 140 8.79 3.98 -2.59
CA LEU A 140 8.20 5.01 -3.44
C LEU A 140 7.58 6.15 -2.64
N GLY A 141 7.02 5.83 -1.47
CA GLY A 141 6.38 6.78 -0.54
C GLY A 141 5.52 6.04 0.49
N SER A 142 4.86 6.80 1.36
CA SER A 142 3.99 6.25 2.42
C SER A 142 2.66 7.01 2.51
N ILE A 143 1.64 6.33 3.02
CA ILE A 143 0.28 6.84 3.20
C ILE A 143 -0.14 6.59 4.65
N PRO A 144 -0.50 7.63 5.43
CA PRO A 144 -1.11 7.43 6.74
C PRO A 144 -2.50 6.79 6.58
N ALA A 145 -2.84 5.86 7.45
CA ALA A 145 -4.15 5.19 7.41
C ALA A 145 -4.70 4.97 8.82
N ALA A 146 -6.03 4.95 8.93
CA ALA A 146 -6.70 4.50 10.15
C ALA A 146 -6.53 2.98 10.34
N ASP A 147 -6.75 2.50 11.56
CA ASP A 147 -6.77 1.06 11.85
C ASP A 147 -8.23 0.59 12.00
N PRO A 148 -8.60 -0.58 11.48
CA PRO A 148 -7.83 -1.44 10.58
C PRO A 148 -7.81 -0.91 9.13
N VAL A 149 -6.78 -1.27 8.36
CA VAL A 149 -6.82 -1.18 6.89
C VAL A 149 -7.45 -2.46 6.36
N SER A 150 -8.59 -2.35 5.68
CA SER A 150 -9.34 -3.50 5.18
C SER A 150 -9.04 -3.84 3.72
N GLU A 151 -8.74 -2.83 2.89
CA GLU A 151 -8.46 -3.00 1.47
C GLU A 151 -7.42 -1.98 0.99
N VAL A 152 -6.58 -2.40 0.04
CA VAL A 152 -5.72 -1.52 -0.75
C VAL A 152 -5.85 -1.90 -2.22
N SER A 153 -5.94 -0.92 -3.12
CA SER A 153 -5.96 -1.16 -4.56
C SER A 153 -5.11 -0.16 -5.35
N PHE A 154 -4.65 -0.59 -6.51
CA PHE A 154 -3.78 0.17 -7.41
C PHE A 154 -4.47 0.37 -8.76
N ALA A 155 -4.57 1.61 -9.22
CA ALA A 155 -5.17 1.91 -10.52
C ALA A 155 -4.64 3.22 -11.12
N LYS A 156 -3.92 3.14 -12.25
CA LYS A 156 -3.56 4.30 -13.09
C LYS A 156 -2.93 5.45 -12.30
N GLY A 157 -1.90 5.14 -11.51
CA GLY A 157 -1.16 6.06 -10.65
C GLY A 157 -1.90 6.46 -9.37
N VAL A 158 -2.98 5.76 -9.01
CA VAL A 158 -3.77 6.01 -7.81
C VAL A 158 -3.75 4.79 -6.90
N VAL A 159 -3.48 5.03 -5.62
CA VAL A 159 -3.67 4.05 -4.54
C VAL A 159 -4.98 4.39 -3.84
N THR A 160 -5.87 3.42 -3.68
CA THR A 160 -7.07 3.58 -2.85
C THR A 160 -6.90 2.75 -1.59
N VAL A 161 -7.12 3.37 -0.43
CA VAL A 161 -7.01 2.72 0.88
C VAL A 161 -8.36 2.79 1.58
N ARG A 162 -8.90 1.63 1.98
CA ARG A 162 -10.06 1.55 2.86
C ARG A 162 -9.62 1.26 4.29
N SER A 163 -10.00 2.12 5.22
CA SER A 163 -9.57 1.98 6.61
C SER A 163 -10.51 2.60 7.65
N GLY A 164 -10.34 2.19 8.91
CA GLY A 164 -11.05 2.73 10.07
C GLY A 164 -12.39 2.04 10.39
N THR A 165 -13.04 2.52 11.45
CA THR A 165 -14.38 2.11 11.89
C THR A 165 -15.19 3.37 12.26
N PRO A 166 -16.21 3.77 11.47
CA PRO A 166 -16.65 3.14 10.23
C PRO A 166 -15.57 3.20 9.14
N THR A 167 -15.60 2.23 8.23
CA THR A 167 -14.61 2.16 7.14
C THR A 167 -14.83 3.30 6.15
N THR A 168 -13.78 4.06 5.90
CA THR A 168 -13.74 5.15 4.92
C THR A 168 -12.77 4.80 3.80
N ALA A 169 -13.00 5.34 2.60
CA ALA A 169 -12.11 5.16 1.46
C ALA A 169 -11.43 6.49 1.12
N ALA A 170 -10.10 6.49 1.08
CA ALA A 170 -9.29 7.62 0.66
C ALA A 170 -8.46 7.24 -0.57
N ARG A 171 -8.21 8.21 -1.45
CA ARG A 171 -7.47 8.02 -2.70
C ARG A 171 -6.23 8.87 -2.68
N TYR A 172 -5.12 8.31 -3.14
CA TYR A 172 -3.82 8.95 -3.11
C TYR A 172 -3.16 8.87 -4.47
N ARG A 173 -2.51 9.96 -4.89
CA ARG A 173 -1.68 9.99 -6.10
C ARG A 173 -0.28 10.44 -5.74
N ARG A 174 0.70 9.75 -6.31
CA ARG A 174 2.11 10.13 -6.19
C ARG A 174 2.40 11.37 -7.01
N ASP A 175 2.99 12.39 -6.40
CA ASP A 175 3.42 13.60 -7.09
C ASP A 175 4.85 13.46 -7.67
N ARG A 176 5.39 14.58 -8.18
CA ARG A 176 6.75 14.61 -8.75
C ARG A 176 7.86 14.54 -7.70
N ALA A 177 7.61 15.01 -6.47
CA ALA A 177 8.55 14.87 -5.36
C ALA A 177 8.61 13.42 -4.85
N GLY A 178 7.57 12.65 -5.15
CA GLY A 178 7.44 11.25 -4.78
C GLY A 178 6.47 11.03 -3.62
N ASP A 179 5.79 12.08 -3.17
CA ASP A 179 4.86 12.02 -2.05
C ASP A 179 3.47 11.60 -2.52
N PHE A 180 2.79 10.79 -1.70
CA PHE A 180 1.40 10.41 -1.96
C PHE A 180 0.46 11.43 -1.33
N ASN A 181 -0.16 12.25 -2.16
CA ASN A 181 -1.13 13.24 -1.73
C ASN A 181 -2.55 12.71 -1.87
N GLU A 182 -3.38 12.97 -0.87
CA GLU A 182 -4.80 12.66 -0.95
C GLU A 182 -5.46 13.46 -2.07
N ILE A 183 -6.33 12.81 -2.85
CA ILE A 183 -7.09 13.42 -3.94
C ILE A 183 -8.57 13.23 -3.69
N ALA A 184 -9.37 14.06 -4.35
CA ALA A 184 -10.83 13.98 -4.26
C ALA A 184 -11.35 12.55 -4.55
N PRO A 185 -12.46 12.15 -3.89
CA PRO A 185 -13.16 10.91 -4.19
C PRO A 185 -13.46 10.80 -5.70
N ALA A 186 -13.57 9.58 -6.21
CA ALA A 186 -14.07 9.41 -7.57
C ALA A 186 -15.53 9.92 -7.62
N PRO A 187 -15.93 10.61 -8.69
CA PRO A 187 -17.33 11.03 -8.87
C PRO A 187 -18.26 9.82 -8.99
#